data_AF-L0K263-F1
#
_entry.id   AF-L0K263-F1
#
_cell.length_a   1.000
_cell.length_b   1.000
_cell.length_c   1.000
_cell.angle_alpha   90.00
_cell.angle_beta   90.00
_cell.angle_gamma   90.00
#
_symmetry.space_group_name_H-M   'P 1'
#
loop_
_entity.id
_entity.type
_entity.pdbx_description
1 polymer ?
#
loop_
_entity_poly.entity_id
_entity_poly.type
_entity_poly.pdbx_seq_one_letter_code
_entity_poly.pdbx_strand_id
1 'polypeptide(L)'
;MEERSDAVRFGIAFAFGLLVPAGLAALPAGGVPDALAPLLSLGWFVAIGIGAAALGSVLGLPTDAVVGGGVLGSLVGFRAFAALVGWSFVMFAVAPLAILALVAGAWLSYERARRRGDATEPTYGSWRGVFAAIAFCLLAVSLLVLVA
;
A
#
# COMPACT_ATOMS: atom_id res chain seq x y z
N MET A 1 22.70 16.04 6.79
CA MET A 1 22.84 14.56 6.90
C MET A 1 21.49 13.87 7.08
N GLU A 2 20.49 14.51 7.71
CA GLU A 2 19.10 14.01 7.84
C GLU A 2 18.37 13.79 6.50
N GLU A 3 18.44 14.72 5.53
CA GLU A 3 17.72 14.57 4.24
C GLU A 3 18.08 13.29 3.46
N ARG A 4 19.35 12.85 3.56
CA ARG A 4 19.80 11.62 2.90
C ARG A 4 19.19 10.37 3.55
N SER A 5 18.86 10.44 4.83
CA SER A 5 18.18 9.37 5.58
C SER A 5 16.72 9.25 5.15
N ASP A 6 16.04 10.38 4.95
CA ASP A 6 14.61 10.39 4.61
C ASP A 6 14.36 9.95 3.17
N ALA A 7 15.22 10.34 2.22
CA ALA A 7 15.18 9.82 0.86
C ALA A 7 15.39 8.30 0.79
N VAL A 8 16.27 7.75 1.62
CA VAL A 8 16.51 6.30 1.69
C VAL A 8 15.30 5.57 2.26
N ARG A 9 14.70 6.08 3.34
CA ARG A 9 13.48 5.51 3.94
C ARG A 9 12.31 5.53 2.97
N PHE A 10 12.12 6.66 2.28
CA PHE A 10 11.14 6.78 1.20
C PHE A 10 11.42 5.79 0.08
N GLY A 11 12.69 5.66 -0.34
CA GLY A 11 13.11 4.72 -1.38
C GLY A 11 12.85 3.26 -1.03
N ILE A 12 13.04 2.86 0.23
CA ILE A 12 12.71 1.51 0.72
C ILE A 12 11.19 1.27 0.64
N ALA A 13 10.39 2.21 1.14
CA ALA A 13 8.94 2.11 1.06
C ALA A 13 8.43 2.11 -0.39
N PHE A 14 9.05 2.90 -1.26
CA PHE A 14 8.78 2.92 -2.69
C PHE A 14 9.09 1.58 -3.35
N ALA A 15 10.26 1.00 -3.07
CA ALA A 15 10.64 -0.31 -3.59
C ALA A 15 9.66 -1.41 -3.13
N PHE A 16 9.22 -1.37 -1.87
CA PHE A 16 8.17 -2.26 -1.38
C PHE A 16 6.86 -2.09 -2.18
N GLY A 17 6.41 -0.85 -2.38
CA GLY A 17 5.23 -0.54 -3.20
C GLY A 17 5.38 -1.05 -4.64
N LEU A 18 6.55 -0.90 -5.25
CA LEU A 18 6.84 -1.35 -6.61
C LEU A 18 6.73 -2.88 -6.75
N LEU A 19 7.00 -3.63 -5.68
CA LEU A 19 6.89 -5.09 -5.65
C LEU A 19 5.45 -5.58 -5.45
N VAL A 20 4.53 -4.72 -5.00
CA VAL A 20 3.13 -5.09 -4.77
C VAL A 20 2.54 -5.79 -6.01
N PRO A 21 2.52 -5.21 -7.22
CA PRO A 21 1.92 -5.84 -8.41
C PRO A 21 2.57 -7.17 -8.82
N ALA A 22 3.80 -7.47 -8.39
CA ALA A 22 4.47 -8.73 -8.74
C ALA A 22 3.72 -9.95 -8.17
N GLY A 23 3.03 -9.80 -7.03
CA GLY A 23 2.15 -10.83 -6.49
C GLY A 23 0.99 -11.17 -7.43
N LEU A 24 0.56 -10.23 -8.28
CA LEU A 24 -0.57 -10.40 -9.20
C LEU A 24 -0.19 -11.25 -10.39
N ALA A 25 1.04 -11.07 -10.86
CA ALA A 25 1.60 -11.87 -11.94
C ALA A 25 1.72 -13.35 -11.55
N ALA A 26 1.91 -13.65 -10.25
CA ALA A 26 2.13 -15.00 -9.75
C ALA A 26 0.82 -15.83 -9.64
N LEU A 27 -0.35 -15.19 -9.47
CA LEU A 27 -1.62 -15.89 -9.28
C LEU A 27 -2.09 -16.68 -10.54
N PRO A 28 -2.05 -16.11 -11.77
CA PRO A 28 -2.45 -16.83 -12.98
C PRO A 28 -1.38 -17.83 -13.45
N ALA A 29 -0.09 -17.53 -13.22
CA ALA A 29 1.02 -18.34 -13.71
C ALA A 29 1.14 -19.70 -13.01
N GLY A 30 0.56 -19.85 -11.81
CA GLY A 30 0.68 -21.05 -10.99
C GLY A 30 -0.30 -22.17 -11.29
N GLY A 31 -1.21 -22.02 -12.27
CA GLY A 31 -2.27 -23.03 -12.52
C GLY A 31 -3.22 -23.21 -11.33
N VAL A 32 -3.43 -22.13 -10.57
CA VAL A 32 -4.25 -22.13 -9.35
C VAL A 32 -5.69 -22.50 -9.70
N PRO A 33 -6.28 -23.51 -9.05
CA PRO A 33 -7.71 -23.79 -9.19
C PRO A 33 -8.56 -22.56 -8.84
N ASP A 34 -9.57 -22.24 -9.65
CA ASP A 34 -10.41 -21.03 -9.46
C ASP A 34 -10.98 -20.90 -8.03
N ALA A 35 -11.26 -22.02 -7.36
CA ALA A 35 -11.74 -22.04 -5.98
C ALA A 35 -10.73 -21.49 -4.95
N LEU A 36 -9.43 -21.52 -5.23
CA LEU A 36 -8.36 -21.03 -4.35
C LEU A 36 -7.93 -19.59 -4.68
N ALA A 37 -8.27 -19.08 -5.87
CA ALA A 37 -7.90 -17.74 -6.29
C ALA A 37 -8.38 -16.63 -5.32
N PRO A 38 -9.60 -16.66 -4.76
CA PRO A 38 -10.04 -15.67 -3.77
C PRO A 38 -9.24 -15.72 -2.46
N LEU A 39 -8.92 -16.93 -1.98
CA LEU A 39 -8.15 -17.15 -0.76
C LEU A 39 -6.71 -16.64 -0.89
N LEU A 40 -6.08 -16.90 -2.03
CA LEU A 40 -4.72 -16.41 -2.30
C LEU A 40 -4.70 -14.90 -2.52
N SER A 41 -5.74 -14.34 -3.16
CA SER A 41 -5.90 -12.88 -3.30
C SER A 41 -6.04 -12.21 -1.93
N LEU A 42 -6.89 -12.77 -1.05
CA LEU A 42 -7.04 -12.31 0.33
C LEU A 42 -5.71 -12.41 1.11
N GLY A 43 -5.05 -13.57 1.05
CA GLY A 43 -3.78 -13.81 1.70
C GLY A 43 -2.70 -12.83 1.26
N TRP A 44 -2.71 -12.44 -0.01
CA TRP A 44 -1.79 -11.43 -0.51
C TRP A 44 -2.14 -10.01 -0.01
N PHE A 45 -3.40 -9.58 -0.01
CA PHE A 45 -3.75 -8.29 0.63
C PHE A 45 -3.31 -8.25 2.10
N VAL A 46 -3.50 -9.35 2.82
CA VAL A 46 -2.99 -9.49 4.20
C VAL A 46 -1.47 -9.37 4.24
N ALA A 47 -0.74 -10.01 3.32
CA ALA A 47 0.71 -9.92 3.24
C ALA A 47 1.20 -8.49 2.96
N ILE A 48 0.52 -7.72 2.11
CA ILE A 48 0.82 -6.30 1.87
C ILE A 48 0.67 -5.51 3.18
N GLY A 49 -0.45 -5.69 3.88
CA GLY A 49 -0.70 -5.00 5.14
C GLY A 49 0.31 -5.36 6.24
N ILE A 50 0.67 -6.64 6.36
CA ILE A 50 1.71 -7.10 7.29
C ILE A 50 3.06 -6.50 6.91
N GLY A 51 3.42 -6.50 5.62
CA GLY A 51 4.66 -5.93 5.12
C GLY A 51 4.76 -4.44 5.44
N ALA A 52 3.71 -3.67 5.14
CA ALA A 52 3.65 -2.24 5.47
C ALA A 52 3.73 -1.98 6.98
N ALA A 53 3.08 -2.81 7.80
CA ALA A 53 3.21 -2.72 9.26
C ALA A 53 4.64 -3.05 9.73
N ALA A 54 5.32 -4.01 9.11
CA ALA A 54 6.69 -4.38 9.43
C ALA A 54 7.70 -3.28 9.04
N LEU A 55 7.47 -2.58 7.93
CA LEU A 55 8.29 -1.42 7.54
C LEU A 55 8.29 -0.36 8.65
N GLY A 56 7.13 -0.03 9.21
CA GLY A 56 7.06 0.95 10.30
C GLY A 56 7.53 0.43 11.65
N SER A 57 7.20 -0.82 12.00
CA SER A 57 7.41 -1.34 13.37
C SER A 57 8.72 -2.08 13.60
N VAL A 58 9.30 -2.68 12.55
CA VAL A 58 10.57 -3.43 12.62
C VAL A 58 11.71 -2.59 12.07
N LEU A 59 11.51 -1.98 10.89
CA LEU A 59 12.55 -1.14 10.26
C LEU A 59 12.50 0.31 10.72
N GLY A 60 11.50 0.69 11.52
CA GLY A 60 11.37 2.03 12.08
C GLY A 60 11.14 3.12 11.03
N LEU A 61 10.56 2.77 9.87
CA LEU A 61 10.26 3.78 8.85
C LEU A 61 9.15 4.71 9.34
N PRO A 62 9.29 6.03 9.11
CA PRO A 62 8.25 6.98 9.48
C PRO A 62 7.02 6.77 8.60
N THR A 63 5.85 7.07 9.16
CA THR A 63 4.54 6.68 8.59
C THR A 63 4.28 7.38 7.24
N ASP A 64 4.73 8.62 7.11
CA ASP A 64 4.71 9.40 5.88
C ASP A 64 5.56 8.76 4.77
N ALA A 65 6.74 8.22 5.09
CA ALA A 65 7.56 7.49 4.13
C ALA A 65 6.88 6.18 3.70
N VAL A 66 6.29 5.42 4.63
CA VAL A 66 5.58 4.17 4.31
C VAL A 66 4.36 4.43 3.45
N VAL A 67 3.52 5.40 3.82
CA VAL A 67 2.31 5.75 3.05
C VAL A 67 2.69 6.42 1.73
N GLY A 68 3.47 7.50 1.76
CA GLY A 68 3.85 8.25 0.56
C GLY A 68 4.66 7.41 -0.42
N GLY A 69 5.75 6.81 0.04
CA GLY A 69 6.62 5.95 -0.77
C GLY A 69 5.90 4.70 -1.24
N GLY A 70 5.22 3.99 -0.34
CA GLY A 70 4.49 2.77 -0.65
C GLY A 70 3.34 2.98 -1.64
N VAL A 71 2.55 4.04 -1.48
CA VAL A 71 1.47 4.40 -2.41
C VAL A 71 2.06 4.77 -3.77
N LEU A 72 3.06 5.66 -3.82
CA LEU A 72 3.68 6.08 -5.08
C LEU A 72 4.31 4.90 -5.82
N GLY A 73 5.05 4.05 -5.10
CA GLY A 73 5.66 2.84 -5.65
C GLY A 73 4.63 1.86 -6.19
N SER A 74 3.52 1.67 -5.47
CA SER A 74 2.40 0.83 -5.94
C SER A 74 1.78 1.39 -7.21
N LEU A 75 1.51 2.70 -7.27
CA LEU A 75 0.96 3.34 -8.48
C LEU A 75 1.88 3.18 -9.69
N VAL A 76 3.19 3.40 -9.51
CA VAL A 76 4.19 3.19 -10.57
C VAL A 76 4.25 1.73 -10.99
N GLY A 77 4.26 0.81 -10.02
CA GLY A 77 4.31 -0.62 -10.27
C GLY A 77 3.08 -1.11 -11.04
N PHE A 78 1.87 -0.72 -10.60
CA PHE A 78 0.62 -1.10 -11.28
C PHE A 78 0.54 -0.50 -12.68
N ARG A 79 1.01 0.74 -12.88
CA ARG A 79 1.11 1.34 -14.22
C ARG A 79 2.06 0.55 -15.12
N ALA A 80 3.24 0.19 -14.62
CA ALA A 80 4.20 -0.61 -15.38
C ALA A 80 3.63 -2.00 -15.72
N PHE A 81 3.00 -2.66 -14.73
CA PHE A 81 2.37 -3.96 -14.92
C PHE A 81 1.20 -3.90 -15.92
N ALA A 82 0.37 -2.86 -15.87
CA ALA A 82 -0.70 -2.63 -16.84
C ALA A 82 -0.16 -2.38 -18.26
N ALA A 83 1.00 -1.73 -18.40
CA ALA A 83 1.66 -1.57 -19.70
C ALA A 83 2.14 -2.92 -20.29
N LEU A 84 2.48 -3.90 -19.44
CA LEU A 84 2.96 -5.21 -19.85
C LEU A 84 1.83 -6.21 -20.14
N VAL A 85 0.76 -6.18 -19.32
CA VAL A 85 -0.31 -7.20 -19.34
C VAL A 85 -1.61 -6.65 -19.94
N GLY A 86 -1.67 -5.34 -20.20
CA GLY A 86 -2.87 -4.65 -20.66
C GLY A 86 -3.70 -4.08 -19.50
N TRP A 87 -4.38 -2.97 -19.77
CA TRP A 87 -5.36 -2.41 -18.84
C TRP A 87 -6.60 -3.27 -18.80
N SER A 88 -6.94 -3.79 -17.62
CA SER A 88 -8.15 -4.58 -17.39
C SER A 88 -8.95 -4.03 -16.21
N PHE A 89 -10.25 -4.30 -16.19
CA PHE A 89 -11.13 -3.95 -15.07
C PHE A 89 -10.61 -4.50 -13.73
N VAL A 90 -10.01 -5.70 -13.76
CA VAL A 90 -9.40 -6.34 -12.59
C VAL A 90 -8.27 -5.48 -12.01
N MET A 91 -7.45 -4.85 -12.86
CA MET A 91 -6.38 -3.95 -12.40
C MET A 91 -6.92 -2.72 -11.68
N PHE A 92 -8.04 -2.15 -12.15
CA PHE A 92 -8.71 -1.03 -11.50
C PHE A 92 -9.35 -1.38 -10.16
N ALA A 93 -9.80 -2.63 -9.99
CA ALA A 93 -10.34 -3.10 -8.71
C ALA A 93 -9.23 -3.49 -7.72
N VAL A 94 -8.14 -4.10 -8.20
CA VAL A 94 -7.10 -4.65 -7.32
C VAL A 94 -6.11 -3.60 -6.84
N ALA A 95 -5.71 -2.65 -7.69
CA ALA A 95 -4.79 -1.58 -7.29
C ALA A 95 -5.26 -0.79 -6.04
N PRO A 96 -6.51 -0.30 -5.95
CA PRO A 96 -6.97 0.40 -4.76
C PRO A 96 -7.04 -0.51 -3.52
N LEU A 97 -7.45 -1.77 -3.66
CA LEU A 97 -7.48 -2.72 -2.54
C LEU A 97 -6.08 -3.00 -1.99
N ALA A 98 -5.09 -3.12 -2.88
CA ALA A 98 -3.70 -3.30 -2.51
C ALA A 98 -3.14 -2.08 -1.76
N ILE A 99 -3.46 -0.87 -2.25
CA ILE A 99 -3.05 0.37 -1.60
C ILE A 99 -3.78 0.53 -0.25
N LEU A 100 -5.06 0.19 -0.15
CA LEU A 100 -5.79 0.19 1.12
C LEU A 100 -5.16 -0.75 2.14
N ALA A 101 -4.76 -1.96 1.73
CA ALA A 101 -4.06 -2.90 2.60
C ALA A 101 -2.75 -2.31 3.11
N LEU A 102 -1.97 -1.64 2.25
CA LEU A 102 -0.74 -0.94 2.62
C LEU A 102 -1.00 0.16 3.65
N VAL A 103 -2.01 1.00 3.39
CA VAL A 103 -2.40 2.11 4.27
C VAL A 103 -2.89 1.59 5.63
N ALA A 104 -3.64 0.48 5.65
CA ALA A 104 -4.09 -0.18 6.88
C ALA A 104 -2.91 -0.75 7.69
N GLY A 105 -1.91 -1.32 7.01
CA GLY A 105 -0.67 -1.77 7.66
C GLY A 105 0.12 -0.62 8.28
N ALA A 106 0.27 0.48 7.55
CA ALA A 106 0.92 1.69 8.04
C ALA A 106 0.19 2.29 9.26
N TRP A 107 -1.15 2.31 9.23
CA TRP A 107 -1.97 2.70 10.37
C TRP A 107 -1.68 1.85 11.61
N LEU A 108 -1.63 0.52 11.47
CA LEU A 108 -1.37 -0.38 12.61
C LEU A 108 0.00 -0.11 13.23
N SER A 109 1.01 0.17 12.41
CA SER A 109 2.33 0.56 12.89
C SER A 109 2.29 1.89 13.65
N TYR A 110 1.61 2.90 13.08
CA TYR A 110 1.45 4.21 13.72
C TYR A 110 0.74 4.11 15.06
N GLU A 111 -0.38 3.37 15.13
CA GLU A 111 -1.15 3.19 16.37
C GLU A 111 -0.32 2.48 17.45
N ARG A 112 0.54 1.53 17.07
CA ARG A 112 1.49 0.90 18.00
C ARG A 112 2.52 1.89 18.53
N ALA A 113 3.13 2.70 17.66
CA ALA A 113 4.09 3.74 18.06
C ALA A 113 3.44 4.79 18.96
N ARG A 114 2.21 5.22 18.63
CA ARG A 114 1.42 6.15 19.45
C ARG A 114 1.17 5.61 20.85
N ARG A 115 0.74 4.35 20.99
CA ARG A 115 0.50 3.73 22.30
C ARG A 115 1.75 3.64 23.17
N ARG A 116 2.93 3.64 22.56
CA ARG A 116 4.23 3.67 23.26
C ARG A 116 4.71 5.09 23.60
N GLY A 117 4.05 6.11 23.08
CA GLY A 117 4.43 7.52 23.27
C GLY A 117 5.46 8.02 22.24
N ASP A 118 5.81 7.20 21.24
CA ASP A 118 6.85 7.52 20.26
C ASP A 118 6.35 8.43 19.12
N ALA A 119 5.02 8.58 18.98
CA ALA A 119 4.38 9.38 17.94
C ALA A 119 3.40 10.39 18.54
N THR A 120 3.57 11.67 18.18
CA THR A 120 2.68 12.77 18.58
C THR A 120 1.50 12.89 17.63
N GLU A 121 0.34 13.28 18.17
CA GLU A 121 -0.83 13.59 17.33
C GLU A 121 -0.51 14.74 16.36
N PRO A 122 -0.97 14.66 15.08
CA PRO A 122 -0.77 15.74 14.13
C PRO A 122 -1.53 17.00 14.56
N THR A 123 -0.95 18.16 14.26
CA THR A 123 -1.47 19.48 14.65
C THR A 123 -2.82 19.83 14.00
N TYR A 124 -3.19 19.14 12.92
CA TYR A 124 -4.40 19.38 12.14
C TYR A 124 -5.27 18.12 12.05
N GLY A 125 -6.32 18.08 12.87
CA GLY A 125 -7.36 17.04 12.85
C GLY A 125 -6.94 15.72 13.49
N SER A 126 -7.92 14.83 13.72
CA SER A 126 -7.60 13.47 14.18
C SER A 126 -6.86 12.74 13.05
N TRP A 127 -5.70 12.18 13.35
CA TRP A 127 -4.93 11.32 12.43
C TRP A 127 -5.81 10.23 11.77
N ARG A 128 -6.84 9.78 12.50
CA ARG A 128 -7.86 8.87 11.99
C ARG A 128 -8.57 9.40 10.73
N GLY A 129 -8.91 10.69 10.73
CA GLY A 129 -9.51 11.38 9.61
C GLY A 129 -8.56 11.52 8.40
N VAL A 130 -7.26 11.72 8.63
CA VAL A 130 -6.26 11.83 7.54
C VAL A 130 -6.15 10.51 6.78
N PHE A 131 -6.00 9.41 7.49
CA PHE A 131 -5.96 8.08 6.88
C PHE A 131 -7.27 7.69 6.21
N ALA A 132 -8.42 8.04 6.81
CA ALA A 132 -9.72 7.84 6.20
C ALA A 132 -9.88 8.67 4.91
N ALA A 133 -9.38 9.92 4.89
CA ALA A 133 -9.38 10.77 3.70
C ALA A 133 -8.47 10.20 2.60
N ILE A 134 -7.27 9.71 2.94
CA ILE A 134 -6.37 9.04 1.99
C ILE A 134 -7.05 7.81 1.38
N ALA A 135 -7.62 6.95 2.23
CA ALA A 135 -8.37 5.77 1.79
C ALA A 135 -9.54 6.16 0.86
N PHE A 136 -10.30 7.19 1.23
CA PHE A 136 -11.43 7.69 0.44
C PHE A 136 -10.98 8.29 -0.90
N CYS A 137 -9.94 9.12 -0.93
CA CYS A 137 -9.41 9.69 -2.16
C CYS A 137 -8.94 8.61 -3.14
N LEU A 138 -8.27 7.57 -2.64
CA LEU A 138 -7.78 6.46 -3.48
C LEU A 138 -8.94 5.62 -4.06
N LEU A 139 -9.98 5.39 -3.27
CA LEU A 139 -11.22 4.75 -3.72
C LEU A 139 -11.96 5.63 -4.75
N ALA A 140 -12.10 6.93 -4.46
CA ALA A 140 -12.80 7.88 -5.31
C ALA A 140 -12.12 8.04 -6.67
N VAL A 141 -10.79 8.16 -6.72
CA VAL A 141 -10.03 8.22 -7.98
C VAL A 141 -10.21 6.94 -8.79
N SER A 142 -10.17 5.77 -8.13
CA SER A 142 -10.36 4.49 -8.81
C SER A 142 -11.78 4.35 -9.37
N LEU A 143 -12.80 4.81 -8.62
CA LEU A 143 -14.19 4.86 -9.09
C LEU A 143 -14.39 5.87 -10.23
N LEU A 144 -13.74 7.04 -10.18
CA LEU A 144 -13.81 8.05 -11.24
C LEU A 144 -13.25 7.52 -12.56
N VAL A 145 -12.12 6.80 -12.51
CA VAL A 145 -11.54 6.18 -13.70
C VAL A 145 -12.37 5.00 -14.21
N LEU A 146 -13.14 4.33 -13.35
CA LEU A 146 -14.07 3.27 -13.76
C LEU A 146 -15.34 3.77 -14.46
N VAL A 147 -15.72 5.03 -14.24
CA VAL A 147 -16.96 5.65 -14.76
C VAL A 147 -16.70 6.59 -15.95
N ALA A 148 -15.44 6.99 -16.18
CA ALA A 148 -15.01 7.83 -17.29
C ALA A 148 -14.57 7.02 -18.52
#